data_AF-A0AA88X5N7-F1
#
_entry.id   AF-A0AA88X5N7-F1
#
_cell.length_a   1.000
_cell.length_b   1.000
_cell.length_c   1.000
_cell.angle_alpha   90.00
_cell.angle_beta   90.00
_cell.angle_gamma   90.00
#
_symmetry.space_group_name_H-M   'P 1'
#
loop_
_entity.id
_entity.type
_entity.pdbx_description
1 polymer ?
#
loop_
_entity_poly.entity_id
_entity_poly.type
_entity_poly.pdbx_seq_one_letter_code
_entity_poly.pdbx_strand_id
1 'polypeptide(L)'
;MQERQSTPRSSRNGRWKVNLSFYRPLLKEQANAAEYPREFLGVALPEQPNKYYFVIRQHRLVLEADLAIQTIMEKLQSYKTRVAIIFEGFQYQLGDFRLRVGKVVPVHSENLRGIIMEIEYLPISSWEKSHRIMGEFHDILQEALSK
;
A
#
# COMPACT_ATOMS: atom_id res chain seq x y z
N MET A 1 -19.71 -8.80 -40.21
CA MET A 1 -18.65 -9.45 -39.42
C MET A 1 -18.45 -8.60 -38.18
N GLN A 2 -18.78 -9.15 -37.01
CA GLN A 2 -18.73 -8.45 -35.72
C GLN A 2 -17.29 -8.41 -35.21
N GLU A 3 -16.74 -7.21 -34.98
CA GLU A 3 -15.48 -7.03 -34.27
C GLU A 3 -15.63 -7.59 -32.86
N ARG A 4 -14.97 -8.73 -32.61
CA ARG A 4 -14.76 -9.21 -31.25
C ARG A 4 -13.78 -8.23 -30.60
N GLN A 5 -14.30 -7.34 -29.75
CA GLN A 5 -13.48 -6.69 -28.72
C GLN A 5 -12.82 -7.80 -27.91
N SER A 6 -11.55 -8.07 -28.20
CA SER A 6 -10.74 -8.99 -27.44
C SER A 6 -10.52 -8.36 -26.08
N THR A 7 -11.35 -8.74 -25.11
CA THR A 7 -11.13 -8.41 -23.71
C THR A 7 -9.72 -8.87 -23.37
N PRO A 8 -8.84 -7.98 -22.89
CA PRO A 8 -7.47 -8.36 -22.57
C PRO A 8 -7.51 -9.52 -21.57
N ARG A 9 -6.88 -10.65 -21.93
CA ARG A 9 -6.92 -11.88 -21.10
C ARG A 9 -6.22 -11.59 -19.78
N SER A 10 -7.00 -11.32 -18.73
CA SER A 10 -6.47 -11.17 -17.39
C SER A 10 -6.16 -12.54 -16.80
N SER A 11 -4.92 -12.78 -16.37
CA SER A 11 -4.62 -13.93 -15.52
C SER A 11 -4.70 -13.50 -14.05
N ARG A 12 -5.48 -14.24 -13.25
CA ARG A 12 -5.55 -14.01 -11.80
C ARG A 12 -4.31 -14.61 -11.15
N ASN A 13 -3.42 -13.75 -10.65
CA ASN A 13 -2.09 -14.12 -10.18
C ASN A 13 -2.01 -14.35 -8.66
N GLY A 14 -3.16 -14.48 -7.98
CA GLY A 14 -3.23 -14.92 -6.58
C GLY A 14 -3.87 -13.92 -5.62
N ARG A 15 -3.76 -14.24 -4.34
CA ARG A 15 -4.20 -13.35 -3.24
C ARG A 15 -3.12 -12.30 -2.98
N TRP A 16 -3.55 -11.09 -2.66
CA TRP A 16 -2.68 -9.98 -2.28
C TRP A 16 -3.08 -9.47 -0.90
N LYS A 17 -2.09 -9.27 -0.03
CA LYS A 17 -2.29 -8.75 1.32
C LYS A 17 -1.15 -7.82 1.72
N VAL A 18 -1.48 -6.61 2.15
CA VAL A 18 -0.54 -5.60 2.66
C VAL A 18 -1.02 -5.13 4.02
N ASN A 19 -0.08 -4.98 4.97
CA ASN A 19 -0.39 -4.51 6.32
C ASN A 19 0.23 -3.13 6.55
N LEU A 20 -0.58 -2.21 7.05
CA LEU A 20 -0.23 -0.83 7.34
C LEU A 20 -0.54 -0.51 8.80
N SER A 21 0.43 0.03 9.53
CA SER A 21 0.30 0.37 10.94
C SER A 21 0.66 1.82 11.19
N PHE A 22 -0.25 2.60 11.75
CA PHE A 22 0.01 3.97 12.19
C PHE A 22 0.53 3.95 13.62
N TYR A 23 1.73 4.47 13.83
CA TYR A 23 2.37 4.52 15.13
C TYR A 23 2.34 5.92 15.72
N ARG A 24 2.20 5.98 17.05
CA ARG A 24 2.39 7.19 17.86
C ARG A 24 3.37 6.91 19.01
N PRO A 25 4.23 7.86 19.40
CA PRO A 25 5.19 7.66 20.46
C PRO A 25 4.45 7.49 21.80
N LEU A 26 5.08 6.70 22.66
CA LEU A 26 4.74 6.57 24.07
C LEU A 26 5.71 7.46 24.86
N LEU A 27 5.42 8.76 24.91
CA LEU A 27 6.25 9.71 25.67
C LEU A 27 5.95 9.55 27.16
N LYS A 28 6.96 9.15 27.95
CA LYS A 28 6.89 9.17 29.42
C LYS A 28 7.13 10.57 29.99
N GLU A 29 7.92 11.40 29.30
CA GLU A 29 8.22 12.80 29.67
C GLU A 29 8.04 13.72 28.45
N GLN A 30 7.38 14.87 28.64
CA GLN A 30 7.03 15.81 27.56
C GLN A 30 8.24 16.56 26.98
N ALA A 31 9.39 16.56 27.67
CA ALA A 31 10.59 17.31 27.29
C ALA A 31 11.18 16.89 25.93
N ASN A 32 11.05 15.61 25.54
CA ASN A 32 11.65 15.08 24.31
C ASN A 32 10.65 14.98 23.14
N ALA A 33 9.47 15.60 23.24
CA ALA A 33 8.42 15.52 22.23
C ALA A 33 8.79 16.16 20.87
N ALA A 34 9.88 16.94 20.83
CA ALA A 34 10.42 17.55 19.62
C ALA A 34 11.51 16.71 18.95
N GLU A 35 12.14 15.77 19.66
CA GLU A 35 13.28 15.00 19.18
C GLU A 35 12.85 13.73 18.40
N TYR A 36 11.65 13.22 18.69
CA TYR A 36 11.14 11.99 18.08
C TYR A 36 10.02 12.24 17.05
N PRO A 37 9.95 11.43 15.98
CA PRO A 37 8.82 11.45 15.05
C PRO A 37 7.48 11.27 15.78
N ARG A 38 6.57 12.25 15.62
CA ARG A 38 5.29 12.24 16.33
C ARG A 38 4.31 11.21 15.82
N GLU A 39 4.30 10.96 14.51
CA GLU A 39 3.51 9.90 13.90
C GLU A 39 4.25 9.40 12.66
N PHE A 40 4.23 8.09 12.44
CA PHE A 40 4.74 7.50 11.22
C PHE A 40 3.91 6.28 10.81
N LEU A 41 4.03 5.93 9.54
CA LEU A 41 3.38 4.78 8.95
C LEU A 41 4.39 3.64 8.83
N GLY A 42 4.07 2.48 9.39
CA GLY A 42 4.76 1.23 9.17
C GLY A 42 4.09 0.42 8.06
N VAL A 43 4.88 -0.18 7.17
CA VAL A 43 4.41 -0.96 6.02
C VAL A 43 5.12 -2.30 5.97
N ALA A 44 4.34 -3.39 5.90
CA ALA A 44 4.84 -4.72 5.57
C ALA A 44 4.31 -5.13 4.19
N LEU A 45 5.24 -5.39 3.27
CA LEU A 45 4.96 -5.71 1.88
C LEU A 45 5.15 -7.22 1.62
N PRO A 46 4.23 -7.88 0.90
CA PRO A 46 4.33 -9.31 0.63
C PRO A 46 5.52 -9.69 -0.26
N GLU A 47 6.02 -8.75 -1.07
CA GLU A 47 7.19 -8.94 -1.95
C GLU A 47 8.50 -9.04 -1.15
N GLN A 48 8.52 -8.48 0.06
CA GLN A 48 9.68 -8.47 0.93
C GLN A 48 9.29 -8.86 2.36
N PRO A 49 8.99 -10.14 2.61
CA PRO A 49 8.38 -10.59 3.87
C PRO A 49 9.26 -10.36 5.11
N ASN A 50 10.58 -10.22 4.93
CA ASN A 50 11.54 -10.03 6.01
C ASN A 50 11.84 -8.54 6.29
N LYS A 51 11.15 -7.63 5.59
CA LYS A 51 11.41 -6.19 5.67
C LYS A 51 10.22 -5.46 6.24
N TYR A 52 10.52 -4.34 6.90
CA TYR A 52 9.54 -3.40 7.38
C TYR A 52 9.96 -1.98 7.02
N TYR A 53 9.01 -1.20 6.54
CA TYR A 53 9.27 0.16 6.10
C TYR A 53 8.59 1.17 6.99
N PHE A 54 9.31 2.22 7.36
CA PHE A 54 8.72 3.39 8.02
C PHE A 54 8.65 4.55 7.05
N VAL A 55 7.47 5.15 6.91
CA VAL A 55 7.27 6.39 6.17
C VAL A 55 7.05 7.51 7.18
N ILE A 56 8.06 8.36 7.33
CA ILE A 56 8.05 9.52 8.23
C ILE A 56 7.82 10.77 7.37
N ARG A 57 6.55 11.06 7.10
CA ARG A 57 6.16 12.13 6.15
C ARG A 57 6.70 13.51 6.53
N GLN A 58 6.71 13.84 7.83
CA GLN A 58 7.21 15.13 8.33
C GLN A 58 8.66 15.39 7.93
N HIS A 59 9.46 14.32 7.81
CA HIS A 59 10.88 14.37 7.46
C HIS A 59 11.15 13.94 6.01
N ARG A 60 10.11 13.64 5.22
CA ARG A 60 10.21 13.08 3.85
C ARG A 60 11.15 11.87 3.79
N LEU A 61 11.14 11.06 4.83
CA LEU A 61 12.07 9.95 5.01
C LEU A 61 11.34 8.61 4.91
N VAL A 62 11.95 7.67 4.19
CA VAL A 62 11.58 6.26 4.19
C VAL A 62 12.74 5.47 4.78
N LEU A 63 12.48 4.69 5.81
CA LEU A 63 13.47 3.82 6.45
C LEU A 63 13.11 2.37 6.17
N GLU A 64 14.09 1.60 5.73
CA GLU A 64 14.00 0.14 5.67
C GLU A 64 14.62 -0.46 6.94
N ALA A 65 13.92 -1.43 7.52
CA ALA A 65 14.39 -2.18 8.67
C ALA A 65 14.05 -3.67 8.51
N ASP A 66 14.66 -4.50 9.34
CA ASP A 66 14.24 -5.89 9.50
C ASP A 66 12.85 -5.97 10.14
N LEU A 67 12.07 -7.00 9.81
CA LEU A 67 10.72 -7.21 10.38
C LEU A 67 10.70 -7.23 11.91
N ALA A 68 11.78 -7.70 12.55
CA ALA A 68 11.93 -7.76 14.01
C ALA A 68 11.84 -6.39 14.70
N ILE A 69 11.98 -5.28 13.96
CA ILE A 69 11.85 -3.92 14.50
C ILE A 69 10.49 -3.70 15.18
N GLN A 70 9.43 -4.35 14.70
CA GLN A 70 8.11 -4.26 15.31
C GLN A 70 8.14 -4.76 16.76
N THR A 71 8.73 -5.93 16.98
CA THR A 71 8.88 -6.54 18.31
C THR A 71 9.80 -5.72 19.21
N ILE A 72 10.87 -5.14 18.65
CA ILE A 72 11.77 -4.26 19.41
C ILE A 72 11.02 -3.03 19.91
N MET A 73 10.28 -2.33 19.04
CA MET A 73 9.50 -1.14 19.43
C MET A 73 8.43 -1.45 20.48
N GLU A 74 7.78 -2.61 20.37
CA GLU A 74 6.80 -3.09 21.34
C GLU A 74 7.45 -3.36 22.71
N LYS A 75 8.58 -4.08 22.74
CA LYS A 75 9.32 -4.39 23.98
C LYS A 75 9.88 -3.13 24.66
N LEU A 76 10.41 -2.19 23.87
CA LEU A 76 10.92 -0.92 24.38
C LEU A 76 9.78 0.04 24.79
N GLN A 77 8.53 -0.29 24.45
CA GLN A 77 7.37 0.58 24.63
C GLN A 77 7.62 1.99 24.09
N SER A 78 8.36 2.11 22.98
CA SER A 78 8.72 3.41 22.40
C SER A 78 7.57 4.00 21.58
N TYR A 79 6.84 3.13 20.89
CA TYR A 79 5.72 3.49 20.04
C TYR A 79 4.58 2.49 20.24
N LYS A 80 3.34 2.98 20.14
CA LYS A 80 2.14 2.15 20.08
C LYS A 80 1.43 2.30 18.75
N THR A 81 0.91 1.19 18.25
CA THR A 81 0.00 1.18 17.11
C THR A 81 -1.30 1.86 17.51
N ARG A 82 -1.66 2.93 16.79
CA ARG A 82 -2.93 3.66 16.95
C ARG A 82 -4.02 3.03 16.10
N VAL A 83 -3.71 2.73 14.85
CA VAL A 83 -4.60 2.12 13.87
C VAL A 83 -3.77 1.18 13.02
N ALA A 84 -4.29 -0.01 12.75
CA ALA A 84 -3.72 -0.89 11.73
C ALA A 84 -4.80 -1.23 10.70
N ILE A 85 -4.40 -1.22 9.44
CA ILE A 85 -5.25 -1.43 8.27
C ILE A 85 -4.61 -2.53 7.44
N ILE A 86 -5.44 -3.44 6.95
CA ILE A 86 -5.06 -4.49 6.03
C ILE A 86 -5.74 -4.21 4.70
N PHE A 87 -4.96 -4.28 3.63
CA PHE A 87 -5.49 -4.41 2.29
C PHE A 87 -5.55 -5.88 1.94
N GLU A 88 -6.72 -6.39 1.60
CA GLU A 88 -6.90 -7.79 1.21
C GLU A 88 -7.63 -7.88 -0.12
N GLY A 89 -7.04 -8.57 -1.08
CA GLY A 89 -7.58 -8.60 -2.42
C GLY A 89 -6.95 -9.63 -3.33
N PHE A 90 -7.06 -9.34 -4.63
CA PHE A 90 -6.54 -10.17 -5.69
C PHE A 90 -5.62 -9.36 -6.58
N GLN A 91 -4.62 -10.05 -7.12
CA GLN A 91 -3.74 -9.53 -8.14
C GLN A 91 -4.13 -10.09 -9.50
N TYR A 92 -4.07 -9.24 -10.51
CA TYR A 92 -4.34 -9.53 -11.91
C TYR A 92 -3.17 -9.05 -12.75
N GLN A 93 -2.79 -9.83 -13.75
CA GLN A 93 -1.88 -9.39 -14.80
C GLN A 93 -2.69 -9.09 -16.05
N LEU A 94 -2.52 -7.89 -16.59
CA LEU A 94 -3.18 -7.41 -17.79
C LEU A 94 -2.14 -6.90 -18.77
N GLY A 95 -1.60 -7.79 -19.60
CA GLY A 95 -0.46 -7.45 -20.47
C GLY A 95 0.72 -6.95 -19.64
N ASP A 96 1.13 -5.70 -19.87
CA ASP A 96 2.24 -5.04 -19.17
C ASP A 96 1.86 -4.42 -17.81
N PHE A 97 0.58 -4.48 -17.44
CA PHE A 97 0.08 -3.95 -16.19
C PHE A 97 -0.12 -5.03 -15.15
N ARG A 98 0.22 -4.70 -13.91
CA ARG A 98 -0.19 -5.41 -12.72
C ARG A 98 -1.25 -4.59 -12.01
N LEU A 99 -2.42 -5.19 -11.83
CA LEU A 99 -3.55 -4.59 -11.14
C LEU A 99 -3.80 -5.34 -9.85
N ARG A 100 -3.93 -4.63 -8.74
CA ARG A 100 -4.35 -5.18 -7.45
C ARG A 100 -5.60 -4.47 -7.01
N VAL A 101 -6.64 -5.24 -6.71
CA VAL A 101 -7.91 -4.71 -6.21
C VAL A 101 -8.25 -5.44 -4.93
N GLY A 102 -8.58 -4.69 -3.89
CA GLY A 102 -8.85 -5.26 -2.58
C GLY A 102 -9.75 -4.39 -1.72
N LYS A 103 -10.25 -5.00 -0.65
CA LYS A 103 -10.93 -4.29 0.42
C LYS A 103 -9.93 -3.73 1.42
N VAL A 104 -10.29 -2.61 2.02
CA VAL A 104 -9.58 -1.99 3.13
C VAL A 104 -10.31 -2.36 4.42
N VAL A 105 -9.67 -3.14 5.29
CA VAL A 105 -10.25 -3.60 6.56
C VAL A 105 -9.33 -3.21 7.74
N PRO A 106 -9.84 -2.55 8.79
CA PRO A 106 -9.09 -2.35 10.02
C PRO A 106 -8.78 -3.69 10.70
N VAL A 107 -7.62 -3.82 11.34
CA VAL A 107 -7.23 -5.08 12.01
C VAL A 107 -8.22 -5.50 13.11
N HIS A 108 -8.80 -4.54 13.82
CA HIS A 108 -9.70 -4.78 14.96
C HIS A 108 -11.19 -4.64 14.62
N SER A 109 -11.54 -4.58 13.33
CA SER A 109 -12.93 -4.44 12.90
C SER A 109 -13.10 -5.03 11.51
N GLU A 110 -14.06 -5.94 11.34
CA GLU A 110 -14.37 -6.50 10.03
C GLU A 110 -15.14 -5.53 9.10
N ASN A 111 -15.40 -4.30 9.56
CA ASN A 111 -16.09 -3.31 8.77
C ASN A 111 -15.23 -2.84 7.58
N LEU A 112 -15.77 -3.04 6.37
CA LEU A 112 -15.22 -2.49 5.14
C LEU A 112 -15.10 -0.96 5.26
N ARG A 113 -13.87 -0.43 5.14
CA ARG A 113 -13.62 1.02 5.11
C ARG A 113 -13.57 1.60 3.72
N GLY A 114 -13.31 0.78 2.71
CA GLY A 114 -13.25 1.20 1.32
C GLY A 114 -12.64 0.13 0.42
N ILE A 115 -12.49 0.48 -0.85
CA ILE A 115 -11.82 -0.34 -1.87
C ILE A 115 -10.50 0.33 -2.19
N ILE A 116 -9.45 -0.46 -2.35
CA ILE A 116 -8.17 -0.01 -2.87
C ILE A 116 -7.92 -0.64 -4.23
N MET A 117 -7.38 0.17 -5.14
CA MET A 117 -6.91 -0.24 -6.44
C MET A 117 -5.49 0.28 -6.63
N GLU A 118 -4.54 -0.63 -6.85
CA GLU A 118 -3.15 -0.33 -7.17
C GLU A 118 -2.89 -0.80 -8.60
N ILE A 119 -2.34 0.10 -9.42
CA ILE A 119 -2.03 -0.15 -10.83
C ILE A 119 -0.53 0.12 -10.99
N GLU A 120 0.19 -0.88 -11.48
CA GLU A 120 1.62 -0.81 -11.74
C GLU A 120 1.87 -1.15 -13.22
N TYR A 121 2.51 -0.24 -13.95
CA TYR A 121 3.00 -0.50 -15.30
C TYR A 121 4.44 -1.01 -15.22
N LEU A 122 4.67 -2.26 -15.62
CA LEU A 122 5.95 -2.95 -15.42
C LEU A 122 7.09 -2.40 -16.30
N PRO A 123 6.86 -1.95 -17.54
CA PRO A 123 7.89 -1.29 -18.33
C PRO A 123 8.14 0.14 -17.82
N ILE A 124 9.07 0.28 -16.88
CA ILE A 124 9.46 1.60 -16.33
C ILE A 124 10.58 2.26 -17.15
N SER A 125 10.66 1.97 -18.45
CA SER A 125 11.77 2.41 -19.30
C SER A 125 11.82 3.94 -19.50
N SER A 126 10.71 4.64 -19.30
CA SER A 126 10.63 6.10 -19.41
C SER A 126 9.41 6.65 -18.67
N TRP A 127 9.61 7.53 -17.70
CA TRP A 127 8.51 8.18 -16.95
C TRP A 127 7.47 8.81 -17.88
N GLU A 128 7.89 9.58 -18.88
CA GLU A 128 6.98 10.28 -19.80
C GLU A 128 6.01 9.34 -20.53
N LYS A 129 6.51 8.18 -20.98
CA LYS A 129 5.69 7.16 -21.65
C LYS A 129 4.76 6.47 -20.65
N SER A 130 5.31 6.02 -19.52
CA SER A 130 4.54 5.33 -18.49
C SER A 130 3.45 6.22 -17.90
N HIS A 131 3.73 7.51 -17.68
CA HIS A 131 2.77 8.47 -17.14
C HIS A 131 1.59 8.71 -18.08
N ARG A 132 1.84 8.89 -19.38
CA ARG A 132 0.77 9.06 -20.38
C ARG A 132 -0.12 7.82 -20.44
N ILE A 133 0.49 6.64 -20.54
CA ILE A 133 -0.21 5.36 -20.59
C ILE A 133 -1.06 5.13 -19.33
N MET A 134 -0.52 5.44 -18.15
CA MET A 134 -1.26 5.35 -16.88
C MET A 134 -2.43 6.34 -16.80
N GLY A 135 -2.27 7.55 -17.37
CA GLY A 135 -3.34 8.54 -17.48
C GLY A 135 -4.49 8.03 -18.35
N GLU A 136 -4.18 7.54 -19.56
CA GLU A 136 -5.18 6.96 -20.47
C GLU A 136 -5.94 5.78 -19.81
N PHE A 137 -5.22 4.92 -19.09
CA PHE A 137 -5.84 3.81 -18.35
C PHE A 137 -6.75 4.30 -17.23
N HIS A 138 -6.33 5.33 -16.49
CA HIS A 138 -7.15 5.95 -15.46
C HIS A 138 -8.44 6.54 -16.04
N ASP A 139 -8.38 7.20 -17.19
CA ASP A 139 -9.56 7.78 -17.84
C ASP A 139 -10.57 6.70 -18.27
N ILE A 140 -10.09 5.59 -18.84
CA ILE A 140 -10.93 4.43 -19.17
C ILE A 140 -11.61 3.87 -17.91
N LEU A 141 -10.88 3.76 -16.80
CA LEU A 141 -11.45 3.31 -15.53
C LEU A 141 -12.52 4.27 -15.01
N GLN A 142 -12.28 5.59 -15.08
CA GLN A 142 -13.26 6.59 -14.66
C GLN A 142 -14.53 6.50 -15.53
N GLU A 143 -14.38 6.36 -16.84
CA GLU A 143 -15.52 6.19 -17.74
C GLU A 143 -16.32 4.93 -17.38
N ALA A 144 -15.64 3.82 -17.12
CA ALA A 144 -16.28 2.57 -16.73
C ALA A 144 -17.01 2.65 -15.37
N LEU A 145 -16.50 3.45 -14.42
CA LEU A 145 -17.14 3.68 -13.12
C LEU A 145 -18.30 4.69 -13.19
N SER A 146 -18.34 5.53 -14.22
CA SER A 146 -19.39 6.55 -14.40
C SER A 146 -20.68 6.03 -15.05
N LYS A 147 -20.67 4.77 -15.52
CA LYS A 147 -21.81 4.06 -16.12
C LYS A 147 -22.45 3.12 -15.12
#